data_AF-A0A961GQN4-F1
#
_entry.id   AF-A0A961GQN4-F1
#
_cell.length_a   1.000
_cell.length_b   1.000
_cell.length_c   1.000
_cell.angle_alpha   90.00
_cell.angle_beta   90.00
_cell.angle_gamma   90.00
#
_symmetry.space_group_name_H-M   'P 1'
#
loop_
_entity.id
_entity.type
_entity.pdbx_description
1 polymer ?
#
loop_
_entity_poly.entity_id
_entity_poly.type
_entity_poly.pdbx_seq_one_letter_code
_entity_poly.pdbx_strand_id
1 'polypeptide(L)'
;MEPQVVTESAYEALHPPVREANRSASLRERLAEVRRLAAEGTPVALHLDPADGPAVSVATAAVEAGASVLVLPGPASEEDAAPVALEREVRRAADVTAALVAARGAVR
;
A
#
# COMPACT_ATOMS: atom_id res chain seq x y z
N MET A 1 7.75 7.03 -11.36
CA MET A 1 6.74 7.66 -10.47
C MET A 1 7.08 7.29 -9.04
N GLU A 2 6.82 8.18 -8.09
CA GLU A 2 6.94 7.84 -6.67
C GLU A 2 5.67 7.10 -6.21
N PRO A 3 5.79 5.99 -5.45
CA PRO A 3 4.63 5.27 -4.96
C PRO A 3 3.89 6.13 -3.92
N GLN A 4 2.57 6.16 -4.02
CA GLN A 4 1.72 6.85 -3.04
C GLN A 4 1.29 5.86 -1.97
N VAL A 5 1.51 6.19 -0.70
CA VAL A 5 0.98 5.43 0.43
C VAL A 5 -0.28 6.13 0.91
N VAL A 6 -1.40 5.43 0.90
CA VAL A 6 -2.71 5.98 1.29
C VAL A 6 -3.39 5.05 2.29
N THR A 7 -4.27 5.63 3.09
CA THR A 7 -5.23 4.89 3.92
C THR A 7 -6.35 4.33 3.04
N GLU A 8 -6.99 3.25 3.47
CA GLU A 8 -8.12 2.65 2.74
C GLU A 8 -9.27 3.65 2.56
N SER A 9 -9.60 4.40 3.62
CA SER A 9 -10.64 5.45 3.56
C SER A 9 -10.30 6.57 2.57
N ALA A 10 -9.02 6.93 2.43
CA ALA A 10 -8.61 7.94 1.45
C ALA A 10 -8.61 7.37 0.03
N TYR A 11 -8.22 6.10 -0.13
CA TYR A 11 -8.24 5.40 -1.41
C TYR A 11 -9.65 5.32 -1.98
N GLU A 12 -10.63 4.92 -1.15
CA GLU A 12 -12.04 4.87 -1.54
C GLU A 12 -12.58 6.23 -1.96
N ALA A 13 -12.23 7.30 -1.23
CA ALA A 13 -12.69 8.66 -1.56
C ALA A 13 -12.08 9.22 -2.86
N LEU A 14 -10.86 8.81 -3.22
CA LEU A 14 -10.12 9.37 -4.36
C LEU A 14 -10.46 8.69 -5.70
N HIS A 15 -10.96 7.45 -5.68
CA HIS A 15 -11.24 6.62 -6.86
C HIS A 15 -10.22 6.82 -8.01
N PRO A 16 -8.91 6.67 -7.76
CA PRO A 16 -7.92 6.96 -8.77
C PRO A 16 -8.05 5.94 -9.94
N PRO A 17 -7.71 6.31 -11.19
CA PRO A 17 -7.80 5.41 -12.34
C PRO A 17 -6.65 4.38 -12.31
N VAL A 18 -6.68 3.48 -11.33
CA VAL A 18 -5.68 2.44 -11.08
C VAL A 18 -6.31 1.06 -11.21
N ARG A 19 -5.50 0.04 -11.48
CA ARG A 19 -5.93 -1.36 -11.36
C ARG A 19 -5.56 -1.92 -10.00
N GLU A 20 -6.43 -2.74 -9.45
CA GLU A 20 -6.22 -3.39 -8.16
C GLU A 20 -5.67 -4.81 -8.32
N ALA A 21 -4.65 -5.14 -7.53
CA ALA A 21 -4.06 -6.48 -7.44
C ALA A 21 -4.39 -7.14 -6.10
N ASN A 22 -5.69 -7.26 -5.79
CA ASN A 22 -6.18 -7.71 -4.48
C ASN A 22 -6.98 -9.02 -4.50
N ARG A 23 -7.11 -9.69 -5.65
CA ARG A 23 -8.01 -10.86 -5.80
C ARG A 23 -7.48 -12.16 -5.21
N SER A 24 -6.19 -12.22 -4.90
CA SER A 24 -5.51 -13.43 -4.42
C SER A 24 -5.24 -13.40 -2.92
N ALA A 25 -5.42 -14.55 -2.26
CA ALA A 25 -5.19 -14.68 -0.82
C ALA A 25 -3.69 -14.61 -0.44
N SER A 26 -2.77 -14.92 -1.35
CA SER A 26 -1.33 -14.91 -1.05
C SER A 26 -0.63 -13.63 -1.52
N LEU A 27 0.26 -13.09 -0.69
CA LEU A 27 1.12 -11.96 -1.05
C LEU A 27 1.90 -12.24 -2.35
N ARG A 28 2.43 -13.47 -2.49
CA ARG A 28 3.23 -13.86 -3.67
C ARG A 28 2.46 -13.70 -4.97
N GLU A 29 1.21 -14.16 -5.00
CA GLU A 29 0.36 -14.05 -6.20
C GLU A 29 -0.03 -12.61 -6.47
N ARG A 30 -0.40 -11.85 -5.42
CA ARG A 30 -0.68 -10.41 -5.55
C ARG A 30 0.52 -9.65 -6.13
N LEU A 31 1.74 -9.89 -5.64
CA LEU A 31 2.97 -9.29 -6.19
C LEU A 31 3.25 -9.72 -7.65
N ALA A 32 2.90 -10.95 -8.03
CA ALA A 32 3.03 -11.40 -9.42
C ALA A 32 2.03 -10.68 -10.34
N GLU A 33 0.80 -10.47 -9.87
CA GLU A 33 -0.21 -9.69 -10.58
C GLU A 33 0.21 -8.22 -10.74
N VAL A 34 0.74 -7.60 -9.68
CA VAL A 34 1.30 -6.24 -9.75
C VAL A 34 2.34 -6.12 -10.87
N ARG A 35 3.32 -7.05 -10.93
CA ARG A 35 4.36 -7.03 -11.97
C ARG A 35 3.77 -7.11 -13.38
N ARG A 36 2.78 -7.98 -13.59
CA ARG A 36 2.10 -8.14 -14.88
C ARG A 36 1.39 -6.84 -15.29
N LEU A 37 0.60 -6.26 -14.38
CA LEU A 37 -0.18 -5.05 -14.65
C LEU A 37 0.71 -3.81 -14.83
N ALA A 38 1.79 -3.70 -14.06
CA ALA A 38 2.77 -2.63 -14.21
C ALA A 38 3.51 -2.72 -15.56
N ALA A 39 3.81 -3.93 -16.04
CA ALA A 39 4.39 -4.14 -17.37
C ALA A 39 3.43 -3.74 -18.53
N GLU A 40 2.12 -3.74 -18.29
CA GLU A 40 1.11 -3.20 -19.22
C GLU A 40 1.05 -1.66 -19.19
N GLY A 41 1.89 -0.99 -18.40
CA GLY A 41 1.95 0.47 -18.27
C GLY A 41 0.79 1.05 -17.46
N THR A 42 0.01 0.21 -16.77
CA THR A 42 -1.13 0.66 -15.97
C THR A 42 -0.68 0.93 -14.53
N PRO A 43 -1.05 2.07 -13.92
CA PRO A 43 -0.86 2.29 -12.50
C PRO A 43 -1.59 1.22 -11.67
N VAL A 44 -0.90 0.62 -10.70
CA VAL A 44 -1.43 -0.48 -9.89
C VAL A 44 -1.52 -0.09 -8.42
N ALA A 45 -2.67 -0.36 -7.81
CA ALA A 45 -2.86 -0.33 -6.37
C ALA A 45 -2.75 -1.73 -5.77
N LEU A 46 -2.05 -1.82 -4.64
CA LEU A 46 -1.98 -3.03 -3.82
C LEU A 46 -2.43 -2.70 -2.40
N HIS A 47 -3.41 -3.43 -1.89
CA HIS A 47 -3.82 -3.38 -0.49
C HIS A 47 -2.89 -4.27 0.33
N LEU A 48 -2.34 -3.71 1.40
CA LEU A 48 -1.42 -4.40 2.29
C LEU A 48 -2.22 -5.07 3.40
N ASP A 49 -2.12 -6.40 3.53
CA ASP A 49 -2.77 -7.13 4.61
C ASP A 49 -1.80 -7.22 5.80
N PRO A 50 -2.22 -6.92 7.05
CA PRO A 50 -1.36 -7.14 8.23
C PRO A 50 -0.83 -8.58 8.36
N ALA A 51 -1.53 -9.57 7.79
CA ALA A 51 -1.12 -10.96 7.76
C ALA A 51 0.04 -11.24 6.80
N ASP A 52 0.34 -10.33 5.86
CA ASP A 52 1.44 -10.47 4.89
C ASP A 52 2.82 -10.30 5.51
N GLY A 53 2.88 -9.78 6.75
CA GLY A 53 4.10 -9.52 7.49
C GLY A 53 4.34 -8.04 7.76
N PRO A 54 5.59 -7.64 8.06
CA PRO A 54 5.91 -6.26 8.42
C PRO A 54 5.59 -5.28 7.28
N ALA A 55 4.77 -4.26 7.57
CA ALA A 55 4.25 -3.32 6.58
C ALA A 55 5.34 -2.69 5.68
N VAL A 56 6.48 -2.30 6.26
CA VAL A 56 7.60 -1.73 5.50
C VAL A 56 8.20 -2.75 4.52
N SER A 57 8.39 -4.00 4.94
CA SER A 57 8.94 -5.05 4.07
C SER A 57 7.99 -5.38 2.92
N VAL A 58 6.69 -5.48 3.21
CA VAL A 58 5.66 -5.74 2.20
C VAL A 58 5.54 -4.56 1.24
N ALA A 59 5.54 -3.33 1.76
CA ALA A 59 5.51 -2.10 0.97
C ALA A 59 6.71 -2.01 0.02
N THR A 60 7.93 -2.29 0.50
CA THR A 60 9.13 -2.31 -0.34
C THR A 60 9.00 -3.34 -1.46
N ALA A 61 8.58 -4.57 -1.14
CA ALA A 61 8.39 -5.62 -2.14
C ALA A 61 7.32 -5.25 -3.19
N ALA A 62 6.26 -4.56 -2.78
CA ALA A 62 5.21 -4.05 -3.66
C ALA A 62 5.73 -2.97 -4.61
N VAL A 63 6.53 -2.02 -4.11
CA VAL A 63 7.17 -0.99 -4.93
C VAL A 63 8.14 -1.60 -5.93
N GLU A 64 8.96 -2.56 -5.50
CA GLU A 64 9.85 -3.32 -6.38
C GLU A 64 9.08 -4.11 -7.45
N ALA A 65 7.87 -4.58 -7.13
CA ALA A 65 6.98 -5.22 -8.09
C ALA A 65 6.32 -4.24 -9.08
N GLY A 66 6.40 -2.93 -8.85
CA GLY A 66 5.83 -1.90 -9.72
C GLY A 66 4.51 -1.30 -9.23
N ALA A 67 4.14 -1.51 -7.97
CA ALA A 67 2.96 -0.85 -7.39
C ALA A 67 3.16 0.66 -7.35
N SER A 68 2.14 1.39 -7.81
CA SER A 68 2.10 2.86 -7.83
C SER A 68 1.35 3.41 -6.62
N VAL A 69 0.43 2.64 -6.05
CA VAL A 69 -0.36 2.99 -4.88
C VAL A 69 -0.30 1.84 -3.88
N LEU A 70 0.02 2.13 -2.63
CA LEU A 70 -0.02 1.20 -1.51
C LEU A 70 -1.15 1.61 -0.60
N VAL A 71 -2.14 0.73 -0.44
CA VAL A 71 -3.31 0.98 0.40
C VAL A 71 -3.08 0.27 1.72
N LEU A 72 -2.97 1.04 2.80
CA LEU A 72 -2.90 0.50 4.15
C LEU A 72 -4.32 0.18 4.63
N PRO A 73 -4.48 -0.91 5.39
CA PRO A 73 -5.78 -1.35 5.86
C PRO A 73 -6.35 -0.32 6.84
N GLY A 74 -7.65 -0.06 6.72
CA GLY A 74 -8.38 0.80 7.65
C GLY A 74 -8.52 0.18 9.05
N PRO A 75 -9.18 0.89 9.99
CA PRO A 75 -9.54 0.31 11.28
C PRO A 75 -10.41 -0.94 11.09
N ALA A 76 -10.20 -1.96 11.92
CA ALA A 76 -10.87 -3.25 11.81
C ALA A 76 -12.39 -3.20 12.07
N SER A 77 -12.90 -2.10 12.63
CA SER A 77 -14.33 -1.89 12.87
C SER A 77 -14.71 -0.41 12.82
N GLU A 78 -15.99 -0.11 12.57
CA GLU A 78 -16.54 1.26 12.65
C GLU A 78 -16.52 1.81 14.09
N GLU A 79 -16.58 0.97 15.12
CA GLU A 79 -16.38 1.37 16.52
C GLU A 79 -14.93 1.80 16.78
N ASP A 80 -13.99 1.18 16.07
CA ASP A 80 -12.60 1.62 16.00
C ASP A 80 -12.42 2.82 15.07
N ALA A 81 -13.43 3.39 14.41
CA ALA A 81 -13.27 4.62 13.62
C ALA A 81 -13.26 5.91 14.48
N ALA A 82 -13.08 5.77 15.79
CA ALA A 82 -12.86 6.90 16.69
C ALA A 82 -11.66 7.76 16.22
N PRO A 83 -11.64 9.08 16.51
CA PRO A 83 -10.58 9.99 16.04
C PRO A 83 -9.15 9.50 16.32
N VAL A 84 -8.97 8.74 17.40
CA VAL A 84 -7.68 8.16 17.81
C VAL A 84 -7.18 7.08 16.84
N ALA A 85 -8.07 6.29 16.25
CA ALA A 85 -7.65 5.25 15.32
C ALA A 85 -7.30 5.80 13.95
N LEU A 86 -8.03 6.83 13.49
CA LEU A 86 -7.69 7.56 12.28
C LEU A 86 -6.30 8.22 12.41
N GLU A 87 -5.99 8.81 13.57
CA GLU A 87 -4.64 9.36 13.83
C GLU A 87 -3.55 8.27 13.76
N ARG A 88 -3.83 7.08 14.32
CA ARG A 88 -2.90 5.93 14.25
C ARG A 88 -2.70 5.44 12.82
N GLU A 89 -3.75 5.42 12.01
CA GLU A 89 -3.70 5.02 10.62
C GLU A 89 -2.84 5.99 9.79
N VAL A 90 -3.10 7.29 9.93
CA VAL A 90 -2.34 8.35 9.27
C VAL A 90 -0.87 8.30 9.71
N ARG A 91 -0.60 8.07 11.00
CA ARG A 91 0.77 7.92 11.49
C ARG A 91 1.46 6.71 10.89
N ARG A 92 0.78 5.57 10.79
CA ARG A 92 1.33 4.36 10.14
C ARG A 92 1.64 4.62 8.67
N ALA A 93 0.77 5.33 7.94
CA ALA A 93 1.03 5.73 6.56
C ALA A 93 2.26 6.63 6.44
N ALA A 94 2.42 7.59 7.35
CA ALA A 94 3.59 8.45 7.41
C ALA A 94 4.88 7.67 7.71
N ASP A 95 4.84 6.72 8.65
CA ASP A 95 5.99 5.89 9.03
C ASP A 95 6.45 5.00 7.86
N VAL A 96 5.52 4.34 7.16
CA VAL A 96 5.83 3.53 5.98
C VAL A 96 6.42 4.39 4.87
N THR A 97 5.84 5.58 4.64
CA THR A 97 6.36 6.54 3.64
C THR A 97 7.78 6.97 3.99
N ALA A 98 8.02 7.36 5.25
CA ALA A 98 9.34 7.78 5.73
C ALA A 98 10.38 6.65 5.59
N ALA A 99 10.01 5.41 5.91
CA ALA A 99 10.88 4.25 5.76
C ALA A 99 11.25 3.98 4.29
N LEU A 100 10.27 4.07 3.37
CA LEU A 100 10.52 3.92 1.93
C LEU A 100 11.45 5.03 1.39
N VAL A 101 11.24 6.27 1.82
CA VAL A 101 12.09 7.41 1.44
C VAL A 101 13.52 7.21 1.96
N ALA A 102 13.68 6.81 3.23
CA ALA A 102 14.98 6.54 3.83
C ALA A 102 15.71 5.39 3.12
N ALA A 103 15.01 4.30 2.79
CA ALA A 103 15.57 3.17 2.05
C ALA A 103 16.08 3.60 0.66
N ARG A 104 15.39 4.52 -0.03
CA ARG A 104 15.89 5.09 -1.30
C ARG A 104 17.11 5.99 -1.10
N GLY A 105 17.13 6.79 -0.04
CA GLY A 105 18.25 7.69 0.27
C GLY A 105 19.55 6.95 0.61
N ALA A 106 19.45 5.75 1.22
CA ALA A 106 20.59 4.90 1.56
C ALA A 106 21.26 4.21 0.34
N VAL A 107 20.62 4.22 -0.82
CA VAL A 107 21.09 3.57 -2.06
C VAL A 107 21.85 4.55 -2.97
N ARG A 108 22.04 5.82 -2.54
CA ARG A 108 22.78 6.85 -3.27
C ARG A 108 24.23 6.98 -2.83
#